data_AF-R7J7D8-F1
#
_entry.id   AF-R7J7D8-F1
#
_cell.length_a   1.000
_cell.length_b   1.000
_cell.length_c   1.000
_cell.angle_alpha   90.00
_cell.angle_beta   90.00
_cell.angle_gamma   90.00
#
_symmetry.space_group_name_H-M   'P 1'
#
loop_
_entity.id
_entity.type
_entity.pdbx_description
1 polymer ?
#
loop_
_entity_poly.entity_id
_entity_poly.type
_entity_poly.pdbx_seq_one_letter_code
_entity_poly.pdbx_strand_id
1 'polypeptide(L)'
;MDNDELRDALKENGIGRPSTRAAIIETLFKRNYIRKERKSLFPTATGTELIHVIQEELLKSAELPGLWEKKLRQIEKGSYEARTFLEELKQMVNQIVINVLSDQSGRSITIEQKKAEEEKPKKSKATSASKEAGEKKPRKPRKKAVPAPAICPICHKGTLLRGKTAYGCSEYKNGCTFRLDYATYGADLTDEQLAQIANDISNQ
;
A
#
# COMPACT_ATOMS: atom_id res chain seq x y z
N MET A 1 23.18 2.83 -2.18
CA MET A 1 23.66 1.51 -1.75
C MET A 1 22.62 0.43 -2.09
N ASP A 2 21.40 0.47 -1.52
CA ASP A 2 20.35 -0.54 -1.81
C ASP A 2 19.87 -0.64 -3.29
N ASN A 3 20.12 0.39 -4.11
CA ASN A 3 19.69 0.42 -5.51
C ASN A 3 20.69 -0.27 -6.45
N ASP A 4 21.99 -0.23 -6.16
CA ASP A 4 23.00 -0.81 -7.06
C ASP A 4 23.08 -2.33 -6.94
N GLU A 5 22.93 -2.88 -5.74
CA GLU A 5 22.98 -4.32 -5.51
C GLU A 5 21.79 -5.06 -6.15
N LEU A 6 20.59 -4.46 -6.07
CA LEU A 6 19.42 -4.96 -6.79
C LEU A 6 19.56 -4.79 -8.31
N ARG A 7 20.23 -3.73 -8.77
CA ARG A 7 20.50 -3.51 -10.19
C ARG A 7 21.50 -4.53 -10.72
N ASP A 8 22.52 -4.88 -9.96
CA ASP A 8 23.52 -5.83 -10.45
C ASP A 8 22.94 -7.26 -10.48
N ALA A 9 22.15 -7.66 -9.47
CA ALA A 9 21.40 -8.91 -9.51
C ALA A 9 20.44 -9.00 -10.71
N LEU A 10 19.71 -7.93 -11.04
CA LEU A 10 18.81 -7.91 -12.20
C LEU A 10 19.57 -7.87 -13.54
N LYS A 11 20.80 -7.32 -13.58
CA LYS A 11 21.66 -7.32 -14.78
C LYS A 11 22.19 -8.72 -15.05
N GLU A 12 22.65 -9.41 -14.01
CA GLU A 12 23.15 -10.79 -14.13
C GLU A 12 22.04 -11.74 -14.59
N ASN A 13 20.80 -11.51 -14.14
CA ASN A 13 19.64 -12.30 -14.53
C ASN A 13 18.99 -11.87 -15.86
N GLY A 14 19.52 -10.84 -16.55
CA GLY A 14 18.97 -10.38 -17.84
C GLY A 14 17.54 -9.81 -17.75
N ILE A 15 17.11 -9.37 -16.57
CA ILE A 15 15.75 -8.84 -16.37
C ILE A 15 15.74 -7.33 -16.51
N GLY A 16 15.18 -6.87 -17.62
CA GLY A 16 14.90 -5.46 -17.88
C GLY A 16 16.16 -4.62 -18.11
N ARG A 17 16.02 -3.59 -18.94
CA ARG A 17 17.04 -2.56 -19.09
C ARG A 17 17.16 -1.75 -17.79
N PRO A 18 18.34 -1.19 -17.46
CA PRO A 18 18.51 -0.33 -16.29
C PRO A 18 17.46 0.80 -16.21
N SER A 19 17.00 1.30 -17.35
CA SER A 19 15.98 2.34 -17.46
C SER A 19 14.56 1.92 -17.07
N THR A 20 14.22 0.62 -17.08
CA THR A 20 12.84 0.15 -16.85
C THR A 20 12.61 -0.39 -15.44
N ARG A 21 13.67 -0.66 -14.67
CA ARG A 21 13.59 -1.37 -13.39
C ARG A 21 12.88 -0.58 -12.30
N ALA A 22 13.17 0.71 -12.17
CA ALA A 22 12.51 1.57 -11.19
C ALA A 22 10.99 1.57 -11.39
N ALA A 23 10.55 1.75 -12.64
CA ALA A 23 9.14 1.73 -13.01
C ALA A 23 8.46 0.38 -12.73
N ILE A 24 9.17 -0.74 -12.95
CA ILE A 24 8.66 -2.08 -12.63
C ILE A 24 8.45 -2.21 -11.11
N ILE A 25 9.45 -1.85 -10.30
CA ILE A 25 9.37 -1.94 -8.83
C ILE A 25 8.23 -1.06 -8.29
N GLU A 26 8.10 0.17 -8.79
CA GLU A 26 7.00 1.06 -8.43
C GLU A 26 5.63 0.47 -8.77
N THR A 27 5.51 -0.20 -9.92
CA THR A 27 4.27 -0.87 -10.33
C THR A 27 3.91 -2.02 -9.39
N LEU A 28 4.90 -2.82 -8.97
CA LEU A 28 4.68 -3.92 -8.03
C LEU A 28 4.17 -3.43 -6.67
N PHE A 29 4.67 -2.30 -6.17
CA PHE A 29 4.14 -1.64 -4.97
C PHE A 29 2.75 -1.05 -5.19
N LYS A 30 2.52 -0.37 -6.32
CA LYS A 30 1.23 0.25 -6.63
C LYS A 30 0.09 -0.78 -6.72
N ARG A 31 0.40 -1.98 -7.24
CA ARG A 31 -0.55 -3.10 -7.36
C ARG A 31 -0.62 -3.98 -6.10
N ASN A 32 0.10 -3.63 -5.03
CA ASN A 32 0.13 -4.36 -3.77
C ASN A 32 0.57 -5.84 -3.92
N TYR A 33 1.50 -6.14 -4.82
CA TYR A 33 2.11 -7.48 -4.94
C TYR A 33 3.31 -7.66 -4.01
N ILE A 34 3.97 -6.56 -3.66
CA ILE A 34 5.11 -6.55 -2.74
C ILE A 34 4.93 -5.47 -1.69
N ARG A 35 5.51 -5.68 -0.51
CA ARG A 35 5.58 -4.72 0.59
C ARG A 35 7.01 -4.59 1.11
N LYS A 36 7.31 -3.46 1.75
CA LYS A 36 8.63 -3.19 2.31
C LYS A 36 8.56 -3.31 3.83
N GLU A 37 9.35 -4.22 4.37
CA GLU A 37 9.52 -4.35 5.83
C GLU A 37 10.98 -3.99 6.16
N ARG A 38 11.17 -2.86 6.84
CA ARG A 38 12.50 -2.28 7.13
C ARG A 38 13.31 -2.03 5.85
N LYS A 39 14.34 -2.86 5.60
CA LYS A 39 15.23 -2.80 4.43
C LYS A 39 14.97 -3.93 3.43
N SER A 40 14.03 -4.83 3.71
CA SER A 40 13.77 -6.02 2.90
C SER A 40 12.41 -5.92 2.20
N LEU A 41 12.31 -6.55 1.04
CA LEU A 41 11.07 -6.68 0.27
C LEU A 41 10.45 -8.03 0.55
N PHE A 42 9.15 -8.06 0.77
CA PHE A 42 8.38 -9.28 0.99
C PHE A 42 7.17 -9.32 0.04
N PRO A 43 6.80 -10.50 -0.49
CA PRO A 43 5.57 -10.65 -1.25
C PRO A 43 4.35 -10.48 -0.33
N THR A 44 3.25 -9.94 -0.86
CA THR A 44 1.95 -9.94 -0.19
C THR A 44 1.23 -11.29 -0.41
N ALA A 45 0.09 -11.51 0.25
CA ALA A 45 -0.73 -12.69 -0.03
C ALA A 45 -1.18 -12.70 -1.49
N THR A 46 -1.68 -11.57 -2.00
CA THR A 46 -2.06 -11.39 -3.40
C THR A 46 -0.89 -11.65 -4.36
N GLY A 47 0.31 -11.14 -4.06
CA GLY A 47 1.50 -11.38 -4.89
C GLY A 47 1.91 -12.86 -4.90
N THR A 48 1.78 -13.54 -3.77
CA THR A 48 2.07 -14.96 -3.64
C THR A 48 1.04 -15.79 -4.41
N GLU A 49 -0.25 -15.54 -4.22
CA GLU A 49 -1.33 -16.23 -4.93
C GLU A 49 -1.22 -16.05 -6.45
N LEU A 50 -0.88 -14.84 -6.91
CA LEU A 50 -0.66 -14.57 -8.33
C LEU A 50 0.40 -15.49 -8.94
N ILE A 51 1.52 -15.71 -8.24
CA ILE A 51 2.58 -16.61 -8.72
C ILE A 51 2.07 -18.06 -8.81
N HIS A 52 1.25 -18.49 -7.86
CA HIS A 52 0.70 -19.86 -7.84
C HIS A 52 -0.35 -20.11 -8.93
N VAL A 53 -1.06 -19.06 -9.37
CA VAL A 53 -2.02 -19.16 -10.46
C VAL A 53 -1.34 -19.34 -11.82
N ILE A 54 -0.11 -18.84 -11.98
CA ILE A 54 0.66 -18.99 -13.22
C ILE A 54 1.25 -20.41 -13.27
N GLN A 55 0.68 -21.27 -14.12
CA GLN A 55 1.15 -22.64 -14.29
C GLN A 55 2.45 -22.72 -15.11
N GLU A 56 2.54 -21.90 -16.15
CA GLU A 56 3.69 -21.87 -17.04
C GLU A 56 4.94 -21.41 -16.29
N GLU A 57 5.81 -22.37 -15.96
CA GLU A 57 7.09 -22.14 -15.29
C GLU A 57 7.96 -21.13 -16.04
N LEU A 58 7.89 -21.18 -17.38
CA LEU A 58 8.61 -20.27 -18.26
C LEU A 58 8.21 -18.79 -18.03
N LEU A 59 6.97 -18.50 -17.63
CA LEU A 59 6.50 -17.15 -17.33
C LEU A 59 6.91 -16.66 -15.93
N LYS A 60 7.25 -17.58 -15.01
CA LYS A 60 7.74 -17.28 -13.67
C LYS A 60 9.27 -17.12 -13.64
N SER A 61 9.95 -17.72 -14.61
CA SER A 61 11.40 -17.70 -14.71
C SER A 61 11.95 -16.34 -15.16
N ALA A 62 13.03 -15.90 -14.51
CA ALA A 62 13.85 -14.77 -14.92
C ALA A 62 14.58 -14.99 -16.26
N GLU A 63 14.71 -16.25 -16.69
CA GLU A 63 15.47 -16.62 -17.88
C GLU A 63 14.78 -16.21 -19.18
N LEU A 64 13.44 -16.26 -19.23
CA LEU A 64 12.68 -15.94 -20.45
C LEU A 64 12.87 -14.46 -20.86
N PRO A 65 12.72 -13.47 -19.96
CA PRO A 65 13.10 -12.09 -20.24
C PRO A 65 14.54 -11.92 -20.72
N GLY A 66 15.49 -12.64 -20.10
CA GLY A 66 16.91 -12.60 -20.49
C GLY A 66 17.15 -13.11 -21.91
N LEU A 67 16.48 -14.19 -22.30
CA LEU A 67 16.52 -14.71 -23.66
C LEU A 67 15.95 -13.71 -24.66
N TRP A 68 14.87 -13.03 -24.31
CA TRP A 68 14.25 -12.02 -25.18
C TRP A 68 15.15 -10.81 -25.36
N GLU A 69 15.73 -10.29 -24.27
CA GLU A 69 16.70 -9.20 -24.36
C GLU A 69 17.91 -9.57 -25.22
N LYS A 70 18.38 -10.82 -25.14
CA LYS A 70 19.47 -11.31 -25.99
C LYS A 70 19.06 -11.29 -27.47
N LYS A 71 17.88 -11.81 -27.81
CA LYS A 71 17.36 -11.81 -29.19
C LYS A 71 17.16 -10.39 -29.71
N LEU A 72 16.64 -9.48 -28.89
CA LEU A 72 16.50 -8.05 -29.25
C LEU A 72 17.85 -7.41 -29.58
N ARG A 73 18.92 -7.71 -28.82
CA ARG A 73 20.27 -7.23 -29.14
C ARG A 73 20.85 -7.84 -30.41
N GLN A 74 20.50 -9.08 -30.74
CA GLN A 74 20.92 -9.72 -31.99
C GLN A 74 20.22 -9.07 -33.20
N ILE A 75 18.95 -8.71 -33.05
CA ILE A 75 18.20 -7.94 -34.06
C ILE A 75 18.85 -6.58 -34.29
N GLU A 76 19.18 -5.85 -33.22
CA GLU A 76 19.88 -4.57 -33.30
C GLU A 76 21.22 -4.67 -34.04
N LYS A 77 21.92 -5.80 -33.88
CA LYS A 77 23.20 -6.09 -34.56
C LYS A 77 23.02 -6.67 -35.98
N GLY A 78 21.80 -6.94 -36.41
CA GLY A 78 21.50 -7.57 -37.70
C GLY A 78 21.85 -9.06 -37.78
N SER A 79 22.17 -9.72 -36.67
CA SER A 79 22.51 -11.15 -36.62
C SER A 79 21.32 -12.08 -36.37
N TYR A 80 20.12 -11.52 -36.20
CA TYR A 80 18.88 -12.25 -36.03
C TYR A 80 17.73 -11.50 -36.68
N GLU A 81 16.82 -12.21 -37.35
CA GLU A 81 15.72 -11.58 -38.08
C GLU A 81 14.54 -11.26 -37.16
N ALA A 82 14.04 -10.03 -37.24
CA ALA A 82 12.89 -9.59 -36.45
C ALA A 82 11.61 -10.39 -36.76
N ARG A 83 11.45 -10.89 -38.00
CA ARG A 83 10.30 -11.70 -38.39
C ARG A 83 10.28 -13.05 -37.67
N THR A 84 11.41 -13.75 -37.64
CA THR A 84 11.57 -15.00 -36.89
C THR A 84 11.26 -14.80 -35.41
N PHE A 85 11.77 -13.73 -34.80
CA PHE A 85 11.46 -13.40 -33.41
C PHE A 85 9.95 -13.26 -33.17
N LEU A 86 9.24 -12.55 -34.06
CA LEU A 86 7.80 -12.34 -33.95
C LEU A 86 7.00 -13.63 -34.15
N GLU A 87 7.42 -14.53 -35.04
CA GLU A 87 6.78 -15.82 -35.25
C GLU A 87 6.92 -16.73 -34.02
N GLU A 88 8.12 -16.82 -33.45
CA GLU A 88 8.35 -17.56 -32.21
C GLU A 88 7.53 -16.98 -31.04
N LEU A 89 7.44 -15.65 -30.94
CA LEU A 89 6.63 -14.99 -29.92
C LEU A 89 5.14 -15.30 -30.09
N LYS A 90 4.63 -15.29 -31.33
CA LYS A 90 3.24 -15.67 -31.63
C LYS A 90 2.96 -17.12 -31.26
N GLN A 91 3.88 -18.04 -31.59
CA GLN A 91 3.74 -19.45 -31.24
C GLN A 91 3.69 -19.64 -29.72
N MET A 92 4.58 -18.97 -28.99
CA MET A 92 4.60 -19.02 -27.52
C MET A 92 3.30 -18.50 -26.91
N VAL A 93 2.81 -17.34 -27.37
CA VAL A 93 1.54 -16.76 -26.88
C VAL A 93 0.38 -17.70 -27.18
N ASN A 94 0.31 -18.27 -28.39
CA ASN A 94 -0.74 -19.21 -28.76
C ASN A 94 -0.75 -20.44 -27.83
N GLN A 95 0.43 -21.02 -27.58
CA GLN A 95 0.55 -22.16 -26.68
C GLN A 95 0.09 -21.83 -25.25
N ILE A 96 0.46 -20.66 -24.73
CA ILE A 96 0.02 -20.20 -23.41
C ILE A 96 -1.51 -20.05 -23.36
N VAL A 97 -2.11 -19.45 -24.38
CA VAL A 97 -3.57 -19.28 -24.44
C VAL A 97 -4.28 -20.64 -24.46
N ILE A 98 -3.79 -21.59 -25.24
CA ILE A 98 -4.35 -22.96 -25.27
C ILE A 98 -4.26 -23.60 -23.89
N ASN A 99 -3.10 -23.53 -23.24
CA ASN A 99 -2.91 -24.10 -21.90
C ASN A 99 -3.87 -23.48 -20.88
N VAL A 100 -4.00 -22.15 -20.88
CA VAL A 100 -4.93 -21.44 -19.99
C VAL A 100 -6.39 -21.80 -20.28
N LEU A 101 -6.79 -21.93 -21.55
CA LEU A 101 -8.16 -22.35 -21.90
C LEU A 101 -8.45 -23.79 -21.49
N SER A 102 -7.43 -24.66 -21.48
CA SER A 102 -7.56 -26.05 -21.05
C SER A 102 -7.56 -26.21 -19.52
N ASP A 103 -7.19 -25.17 -18.79
CA ASP A 103 -7.12 -25.19 -17.32
C ASP A 103 -8.52 -25.08 -16.69
N GLN A 104 -8.99 -26.16 -16.07
CA GLN A 104 -10.28 -26.25 -15.38
C GLN A 104 -10.19 -26.01 -13.87
N SER A 105 -9.04 -25.59 -13.37
CA SER A 105 -8.77 -25.51 -11.93
C SER A 105 -9.56 -24.46 -11.14
N GLY A 106 -10.29 -23.56 -11.82
CA GLY A 106 -11.21 -22.60 -11.17
C GLY A 106 -10.55 -21.66 -10.15
N ARG A 107 -9.26 -21.35 -10.31
CA ARG A 107 -8.47 -20.59 -9.32
C ARG A 107 -8.80 -19.10 -9.36
N SER A 108 -8.88 -18.48 -8.19
CA SER A 108 -9.10 -17.04 -8.02
C SER A 108 -8.00 -16.42 -7.17
N ILE A 109 -7.63 -15.18 -7.46
CA ILE A 109 -6.67 -14.40 -6.66
C ILE A 109 -7.44 -13.45 -5.75
N THR A 110 -7.12 -13.47 -4.47
CA THR A 110 -7.66 -12.53 -3.48
C THR A 110 -6.95 -11.19 -3.63
N ILE A 111 -7.69 -10.13 -3.99
CA ILE A 111 -7.12 -8.79 -4.15
C ILE A 111 -7.15 -8.06 -2.81
N GLU A 112 -6.00 -7.94 -2.16
CA GLU A 112 -5.82 -7.07 -1.00
C GLU A 112 -5.82 -5.61 -1.47
N GLN A 113 -6.94 -4.91 -1.27
CA GLN A 113 -7.00 -3.47 -1.51
C GLN A 113 -6.13 -2.74 -0.50
N LYS A 114 -5.25 -1.88 -0.99
CA LYS A 114 -4.38 -1.05 -0.16
C LYS A 114 -5.25 -0.14 0.71
N LYS A 115 -5.42 -0.51 1.98
CA LYS A 115 -5.99 0.40 2.98
C LYS A 115 -5.08 1.62 3.02
N ALA A 116 -5.63 2.80 2.76
CA ALA A 116 -4.86 4.03 2.73
C ALA A 116 -4.16 4.21 4.09
N GLU A 117 -2.86 3.94 4.13
CA GLU A 117 -2.04 4.27 5.29
C GLU A 117 -1.93 5.79 5.35
N GLU A 118 -2.63 6.39 6.30
CA GLU A 118 -2.38 7.76 6.76
C GLU A 118 -0.88 7.93 7.01
N GLU A 119 -0.29 8.89 6.31
CA GLU A 119 1.12 9.23 6.39
C GLU A 119 1.50 9.64 7.83
N LYS A 120 2.22 8.76 8.53
CA LYS A 120 3.01 9.19 9.69
C LYS A 120 4.21 10.01 9.20
N PRO A 121 4.40 11.26 9.64
CA PRO A 121 5.52 12.07 9.21
C PRO A 121 6.81 11.55 9.82
N LYS A 122 7.70 11.01 8.97
CA LYS A 122 9.09 10.72 9.32
C LYS A 122 9.87 12.04 9.40
N LYS A 123 10.20 12.46 10.63
CA LYS A 123 11.19 13.52 10.88
C LYS A 123 12.55 13.10 10.32
N SER A 124 13.11 14.02 9.54
CA SER A 124 14.49 14.09 9.06
C SER A 124 15.52 13.85 10.16
N LYS A 125 16.48 12.97 9.87
CA LYS A 125 17.73 12.83 10.64
C LYS A 125 18.86 13.33 9.75
N ALA A 126 19.37 14.52 10.04
CA ALA A 126 20.71 14.94 9.63
C ALA A 126 21.63 14.81 10.85
N THR A 127 22.78 14.14 10.65
CA THR A 127 24.13 14.42 11.18
C THR A 127 24.25 14.93 12.63
N SER A 128 25.06 14.40 13.54
CA SER A 128 26.41 13.83 13.44
C SER A 128 26.78 13.18 14.79
N ALA A 129 27.82 12.36 14.79
CA ALA A 129 28.35 11.63 15.93
C ALA A 129 28.91 12.52 17.06
N SER A 130 28.75 12.07 18.32
CA SER A 130 29.85 11.77 19.28
C SER A 130 29.51 12.08 20.75
N LYS A 131 29.84 11.10 21.60
CA LYS A 131 30.31 11.16 23.00
C LYS A 131 29.37 11.36 24.20
N GLU A 132 29.31 10.26 24.98
CA GLU A 132 29.56 10.09 26.42
C GLU A 132 28.67 10.74 27.51
N ALA A 133 28.10 9.82 28.32
CA ALA A 133 27.99 9.76 29.78
C ALA A 133 27.52 10.99 30.59
N GLY A 134 26.47 10.79 31.41
CA GLY A 134 26.14 11.71 32.50
C GLY A 134 24.74 11.51 33.10
N GLU A 135 24.67 11.44 34.42
CA GLU A 135 23.59 10.90 35.25
C GLU A 135 22.58 11.98 35.76
N LYS A 136 21.36 11.53 36.14
CA LYS A 136 20.36 12.11 37.09
C LYS A 136 19.31 13.17 36.65
N LYS A 137 18.02 12.72 36.66
CA LYS A 137 16.72 13.26 37.18
C LYS A 137 16.40 14.79 37.16
N PRO A 138 15.12 15.22 37.31
CA PRO A 138 13.81 14.83 36.74
C PRO A 138 13.03 16.08 36.17
N ARG A 139 11.73 15.95 35.78
CA ARG A 139 10.72 16.99 35.36
C ARG A 139 10.58 17.17 33.82
N LYS A 140 9.43 17.31 33.15
CA LYS A 140 7.97 17.50 33.39
C LYS A 140 7.25 17.04 32.09
N PRO A 141 6.05 16.44 32.08
CA PRO A 141 5.32 16.17 30.83
C PRO A 141 4.68 17.47 30.33
N ARG A 142 5.09 17.96 29.15
CA ARG A 142 4.44 19.09 28.48
C ARG A 142 3.26 18.62 27.64
N LYS A 143 2.07 19.05 28.06
CA LYS A 143 0.74 18.93 27.43
C LYS A 143 0.80 19.36 25.95
N LYS A 144 0.22 18.56 25.04
CA LYS A 144 -0.29 19.07 23.76
C LYS A 144 -1.72 19.55 24.00
N ALA A 145 -1.97 20.79 23.59
CA ALA A 145 -3.25 21.47 23.73
C ALA A 145 -4.36 20.68 23.04
N VAL A 146 -5.45 20.48 23.78
CA VAL A 146 -6.68 19.80 23.40
C VAL A 146 -7.60 20.88 22.81
N PRO A 147 -8.10 20.78 21.56
CA PRO A 147 -9.20 21.62 21.13
C PRO A 147 -10.48 21.22 21.88
N ALA A 148 -11.33 22.20 22.15
CA ALA A 148 -12.42 22.10 23.13
C ALA A 148 -13.41 20.95 22.80
N PRO A 149 -13.77 20.11 23.78
CA PRO A 149 -14.70 19.00 23.55
C PRO A 149 -16.11 19.51 23.24
N ALA A 150 -16.70 19.06 22.13
CA ALA A 150 -18.11 19.32 21.81
C ALA A 150 -19.02 18.72 22.89
N ILE A 151 -19.75 19.57 23.60
CA ILE A 151 -20.65 19.17 24.70
C ILE A 151 -21.96 18.67 24.10
N CYS A 152 -22.48 17.57 24.64
CA CYS A 152 -23.74 16.97 24.22
C CYS A 152 -24.93 17.88 24.54
N PRO A 153 -25.84 18.13 23.59
CA PRO A 153 -26.98 19.03 23.78
C PRO A 153 -28.09 18.43 24.63
N ILE A 154 -28.14 17.11 24.81
CA ILE A 154 -29.19 16.44 25.59
C ILE A 154 -28.85 16.41 27.09
N CYS A 155 -27.60 16.10 27.43
CA CYS A 155 -27.22 15.94 28.84
C CYS A 155 -26.37 17.09 29.38
N HIS A 156 -25.88 18.00 28.53
CA HIS A 156 -24.99 19.13 28.83
C HIS A 156 -23.74 18.80 29.66
N LYS A 157 -23.47 17.51 29.90
CA LYS A 157 -22.41 16.98 30.78
C LYS A 157 -21.44 16.08 30.01
N GLY A 158 -21.93 15.30 29.06
CA GLY A 158 -21.13 14.38 28.26
C GLY A 158 -20.56 15.04 27.02
N THR A 159 -19.43 14.54 26.54
CA THR A 159 -18.78 14.98 25.30
C THR A 159 -19.21 14.09 24.14
N LEU A 160 -19.28 14.63 22.92
CA LEU A 160 -19.52 13.84 21.72
C LEU A 160 -18.29 13.00 21.34
N LEU A 161 -18.49 11.69 21.21
CA LEU A 161 -17.49 10.71 20.83
C LEU A 161 -17.81 10.15 19.45
N ARG A 162 -16.77 9.86 18.67
CA ARG A 162 -16.91 9.23 17.34
C ARG A 162 -17.06 7.73 17.50
N GLY A 163 -18.19 7.19 17.07
CA GLY A 163 -18.46 5.75 17.04
C GLY A 163 -18.15 5.13 15.67
N LYS A 164 -18.57 3.88 15.49
CA LYS A 164 -18.37 3.14 14.22
C LYS A 164 -19.39 3.53 13.13
N THR A 165 -20.58 3.97 13.53
CA THR A 165 -21.70 4.29 12.62
C THR A 165 -22.39 5.61 12.92
N ALA A 166 -22.04 6.27 14.04
CA ALA A 166 -22.66 7.49 14.52
C ALA A 166 -21.75 8.19 15.54
N TYR A 167 -21.91 9.50 15.72
CA TYR A 167 -21.42 10.21 16.90
C TYR A 167 -22.38 9.96 18.07
N GLY A 168 -21.85 9.63 19.24
CA GLY A 168 -22.64 9.34 20.43
C GLY A 168 -22.14 10.11 21.64
N CYS A 169 -23.00 10.35 22.61
CA CYS A 169 -22.60 10.98 23.86
C CYS A 169 -21.72 10.04 24.72
N SER A 170 -20.68 10.56 25.37
CA SER A 170 -19.87 9.82 26.37
C SER A 170 -20.70 9.28 27.53
N GLU A 171 -21.82 9.93 27.81
CA GLU A 171 -22.73 9.64 28.91
C GLU A 171 -23.87 8.71 28.51
N TYR A 172 -23.74 8.01 27.38
CA TYR A 172 -24.78 7.10 26.88
C TYR A 172 -25.13 5.99 27.89
N LYS A 173 -24.14 5.50 28.63
CA LYS A 173 -24.34 4.50 29.69
C LYS A 173 -25.09 5.03 30.90
N ASN A 174 -25.07 6.34 31.13
CA ASN A 174 -25.70 7.00 32.27
C ASN A 174 -27.05 7.65 31.88
N GLY A 175 -27.64 7.21 30.76
CA GLY A 175 -29.01 7.53 30.35
C GLY A 175 -29.15 8.53 29.21
N CYS A 176 -28.06 8.99 28.58
CA CYS A 176 -28.15 9.93 27.46
C CYS A 176 -28.28 9.21 26.10
N THR A 177 -29.43 9.30 25.44
CA THR A 177 -29.68 8.61 24.16
C THR A 177 -29.24 9.40 22.92
N PHE A 178 -28.40 10.45 23.07
CA PHE A 178 -27.99 11.28 21.93
C PHE A 178 -27.12 10.52 20.94
N ARG A 179 -27.53 10.53 19.67
CA ARG A 179 -26.87 9.85 18.56
C ARG A 179 -27.03 10.65 17.26
N LEU A 180 -25.93 10.90 16.57
CA LEU A 180 -25.90 11.53 15.23
C LEU A 180 -25.36 10.52 14.22
N ASP A 181 -26.22 10.00 13.36
CA ASP A 181 -25.82 8.98 12.39
C ASP A 181 -24.95 9.56 11.26
N TYR A 182 -23.95 8.78 10.84
CA TYR A 182 -23.03 9.19 9.76
C TYR A 182 -23.72 9.27 8.40
N ALA A 183 -24.86 8.60 8.22
CA ALA A 183 -25.64 8.67 6.98
C ALA A 183 -26.20 10.08 6.72
N THR A 184 -26.46 10.85 7.77
CA THR A 184 -27.09 12.16 7.68
C THR A 184 -26.07 13.30 7.70
N TYR A 185 -25.00 13.15 8.50
CA TYR A 185 -24.06 14.22 8.80
C TYR A 185 -22.62 13.96 8.31
N GLY A 186 -22.32 12.74 7.82
CA GLY A 186 -20.98 12.33 7.42
C GLY A 186 -20.11 11.82 8.58
N ALA A 187 -19.04 11.10 8.27
CA ALA A 187 -18.12 10.50 9.27
C ALA A 187 -16.92 11.39 9.63
N ASP A 188 -16.69 12.47 8.86
CA ASP A 188 -15.49 13.31 8.93
C ASP A 188 -15.76 14.72 9.49
N LEU A 189 -16.69 14.86 10.43
CA LEU A 189 -16.95 16.13 11.10
C LEU A 189 -15.85 16.47 12.11
N THR A 190 -15.42 17.75 12.11
CA THR A 190 -14.52 18.29 13.12
C THR A 190 -15.26 18.53 14.44
N ASP A 191 -14.51 18.60 15.54
CA ASP A 191 -15.09 18.83 16.87
C ASP A 191 -15.84 20.18 16.94
N GLU A 192 -15.42 21.19 16.16
CA GLU A 192 -16.12 22.48 16.00
C GLU A 192 -17.47 22.32 15.27
N GLN A 193 -17.49 21.56 14.18
CA GLN A 193 -18.73 21.29 13.42
C GLN A 193 -19.72 20.45 14.24
N LEU A 194 -19.21 19.50 15.04
CA LEU A 194 -20.03 18.72 15.96
C LEU A 194 -20.65 19.59 17.06
N ALA A 195 -19.90 20.56 17.59
CA ALA A 195 -20.43 21.51 18.56
C ALA A 195 -21.51 22.42 17.94
N GLN A 196 -21.32 22.84 16.69
CA GLN A 196 -22.28 23.67 15.98
C GLN A 196 -23.60 22.91 15.71
N ILE A 197 -23.52 21.69 15.17
CA ILE A 197 -24.68 20.82 14.93
C ILE A 197 -25.40 20.48 16.24
N ALA A 198 -24.66 20.24 17.32
CA ALA A 198 -25.23 20.01 18.64
C ALA A 198 -26.03 21.23 19.15
N ASN A 199 -25.48 22.44 19.00
CA ASN A 199 -26.15 23.67 19.40
C ASN A 199 -27.39 23.98 18.54
N ASP A 200 -27.34 23.66 17.25
CA ASP A 200 -28.48 23.82 16.34
C ASP A 200 -29.64 22.89 16.74
N ILE A 201 -29.34 21.64 17.10
CA ILE A 201 -30.34 20.66 17.57
C ILE A 201 -30.89 21.02 18.96
N SER A 202 -30.12 21.73 19.79
CA SER A 202 -30.58 22.20 21.11
C SER A 202 -31.54 23.38 21.05
N ASN A 203 -31.58 24.13 19.94
CA ASN A 203 -32.40 25.34 19.74
C ASN A 203 -33.63 25.10 18.84
N GLN A 204 -33.92 23.83 18.51
CA GLN A 204 -35.07 23.38 17.74
C GLN A 204 -36.07 22.66 18.64
#